data_AF-A0A7X1WBU6-F1
#
_entry.id   AF-A0A7X1WBU6-F1
#
_cell.length_a   1.000
_cell.length_b   1.000
_cell.length_c   1.000
_cell.angle_alpha   90.00
_cell.angle_beta   90.00
_cell.angle_gamma   90.00
#
_symmetry.space_group_name_H-M   'P 1'
#
loop_
_entity.id
_entity.type
_entity.pdbx_description
1 polymer ?
#
loop_
_entity_poly.entity_id
_entity_poly.type
_entity_poly.pdbx_seq_one_letter_code
_entity_poly.pdbx_strand_id
1 'polypeptide(L)'
;MSNTPLTSTDHSKIVLFALLMMPTLFFVGVLPVLFLIIGFFMLRRTKDFSYVELAVRGAAIYIWIGVALCAGVVVWHGLTGDRSNTYRREYNEMMMQNFAFAGAVAFGYKVALTKLLYEPLLTHKEWVEQNGVFASKPKNPESSEIDIIKGERLKSFSVADELIKWAKLKDDGHISEQEFNDARKKLLQRD
;
A
#
# COMPACT_ATOMS: atom_id res chain seq x y z
N MET A 1 -10.96 -15.21 -19.61
CA MET A 1 -9.69 -15.52 -18.91
C MET A 1 -9.60 -14.57 -17.72
N SER A 2 -9.98 -15.02 -16.53
CA SER A 2 -10.29 -14.15 -15.38
C SER A 2 -9.11 -13.98 -14.39
N ASN A 3 -8.08 -14.81 -14.49
CA ASN A 3 -6.89 -14.75 -13.63
C ASN A 3 -5.65 -14.26 -14.41
N THR A 4 -5.60 -12.96 -14.70
CA THR A 4 -4.47 -12.33 -15.40
C THR A 4 -3.89 -11.18 -14.59
N PRO A 5 -2.55 -10.98 -14.62
CA PRO A 5 -1.93 -9.83 -13.95
C PRO A 5 -2.44 -8.52 -14.54
N LEU A 6 -2.36 -7.47 -13.72
CA LEU A 6 -2.64 -6.11 -14.16
C LEU A 6 -1.70 -5.74 -15.32
N THR A 7 -2.24 -5.03 -16.30
CA THR A 7 -1.44 -4.49 -17.39
C THR A 7 -0.53 -3.36 -16.91
N SER A 8 0.53 -3.03 -17.67
CA SER A 8 1.40 -1.88 -17.36
C SER A 8 0.62 -0.56 -17.27
N THR A 9 -0.42 -0.41 -18.11
CA THR A 9 -1.34 0.72 -18.08
C THR A 9 -2.12 0.77 -16.76
N ASP A 10 -2.60 -0.37 -16.26
CA ASP A 10 -3.36 -0.45 -15.02
C ASP A 10 -2.48 -0.23 -13.79
N HIS A 11 -1.25 -0.73 -13.78
CA HIS A 11 -0.27 -0.36 -12.75
C HIS A 11 -0.02 1.15 -12.75
N SER A 12 0.13 1.76 -13.92
CA SER A 12 0.34 3.20 -14.04
C SER A 12 -0.84 4.01 -13.51
N LYS A 13 -2.08 3.58 -13.76
CA LYS A 13 -3.28 4.21 -13.19
C LYS A 13 -3.29 4.15 -11.66
N ILE A 14 -2.97 2.99 -11.07
CA ILE A 14 -2.94 2.82 -9.61
C ILE A 14 -1.85 3.70 -8.97
N VAL A 15 -0.67 3.77 -9.58
CA VAL A 15 0.42 4.63 -9.12
C VAL A 15 0.03 6.10 -9.22
N LEU A 16 -0.59 6.51 -10.34
CA LEU A 16 -1.09 7.87 -10.53
C LEU A 16 -2.14 8.23 -9.49
N PHE A 17 -3.06 7.30 -9.17
CA PHE A 17 -4.03 7.47 -8.10
C PHE A 17 -3.34 7.69 -6.74
N ALA A 18 -2.36 6.87 -6.38
CA ALA A 18 -1.64 7.01 -5.12
C ALA A 18 -0.94 8.37 -5.01
N LEU A 19 -0.36 8.87 -6.11
CA LEU A 19 0.27 10.19 -6.16
C LEU A 19 -0.75 11.33 -6.03
N LEU A 20 -1.88 11.24 -6.73
CA LEU A 20 -2.99 12.20 -6.63
C LEU A 20 -3.59 12.27 -5.23
N MET A 21 -3.57 11.17 -4.47
CA MET A 21 -4.09 11.11 -3.11
C MET A 21 -3.20 11.84 -2.09
N MET A 22 -1.90 12.04 -2.33
CA MET A 22 -1.02 12.65 -1.32
C MET A 22 -1.44 14.08 -0.93
N PRO A 23 -1.76 14.99 -1.87
CA PRO A 23 -2.30 16.31 -1.52
C PRO A 23 -3.65 16.25 -0.79
N THR A 24 -4.47 15.21 -1.01
CA THR A 24 -5.83 15.14 -0.44
C THR A 24 -5.88 15.05 1.07
N LEU A 25 -4.80 14.55 1.68
CA LEU A 25 -4.69 14.42 3.12
C LEU A 25 -4.92 15.78 3.82
N PHE A 26 -4.61 16.88 3.14
CA PHE A 26 -4.79 18.24 3.65
C PHE A 26 -6.15 18.87 3.31
N PHE A 27 -6.84 18.41 2.25
CA PHE A 27 -8.07 19.06 1.74
C PHE A 27 -9.34 18.24 1.98
N VAL A 28 -9.33 16.95 1.64
CA VAL A 28 -10.48 16.04 1.77
C VAL A 28 -10.41 15.28 3.10
N GLY A 29 -9.21 15.19 3.68
CA GLY A 29 -8.95 14.54 4.96
C GLY A 29 -8.38 13.13 4.82
N VAL A 30 -7.96 12.57 5.96
CA VAL A 30 -7.26 11.28 6.06
C VAL A 30 -8.19 10.07 5.90
N LEU A 31 -9.49 10.23 6.15
CA LEU A 31 -10.45 9.12 6.23
C LEU A 31 -10.54 8.24 4.97
N PRO A 32 -10.62 8.78 3.73
CA PRO A 32 -10.61 7.95 2.52
C PRO A 32 -9.37 7.07 2.41
N VAL A 33 -8.20 7.60 2.78
CA VAL A 33 -6.94 6.86 2.75
C VAL A 33 -6.95 5.73 3.78
N LEU A 34 -7.49 5.98 4.98
CA LEU A 34 -7.62 4.93 6.01
C LEU A 34 -8.52 3.79 5.56
N PHE A 35 -9.67 4.08 4.95
CA PHE A 35 -10.53 3.03 4.40
C PHE A 35 -9.76 2.14 3.42
N LEU A 36 -9.02 2.75 2.48
CA LEU A 36 -8.25 2.01 1.49
C LEU A 36 -7.13 1.18 2.13
N ILE A 37 -6.35 1.76 3.05
CA ILE A 37 -5.28 1.04 3.76
C ILE A 37 -5.85 -0.19 4.47
N ILE A 38 -6.98 -0.03 5.19
CA ILE A 38 -7.64 -1.12 5.90
C ILE A 38 -8.15 -2.18 4.91
N GLY A 39 -8.77 -1.77 3.81
CA GLY A 39 -9.25 -2.68 2.76
C GLY A 39 -8.13 -3.51 2.14
N PHE A 40 -7.02 -2.88 1.76
CA PHE A 40 -5.86 -3.59 1.20
C PHE A 40 -5.15 -4.46 2.23
N PHE A 41 -5.07 -4.01 3.48
CA PHE A 41 -4.52 -4.81 4.57
C PHE A 41 -5.35 -6.08 4.79
N MET A 42 -6.68 -5.94 4.85
CA MET A 42 -7.59 -7.07 4.99
C MET A 42 -7.50 -8.01 3.79
N LEU A 43 -7.52 -7.49 2.56
CA LEU A 43 -7.30 -8.29 1.35
C LEU A 43 -6.03 -9.15 1.45
N ARG A 44 -4.91 -8.56 1.88
CA ARG A 44 -3.64 -9.29 2.01
C ARG A 44 -3.74 -10.43 3.03
N ARG A 45 -4.51 -10.25 4.09
CA ARG A 45 -4.66 -11.20 5.20
C ARG A 45 -5.68 -12.31 4.90
N THR A 46 -6.83 -11.94 4.34
CA THR A 46 -7.98 -12.84 4.17
C THR A 46 -8.12 -13.39 2.76
N LYS A 47 -7.41 -12.82 1.78
CA LYS A 47 -7.51 -13.18 0.36
C LYS A 47 -8.90 -12.98 -0.24
N ASP A 48 -9.68 -12.08 0.36
CA ASP A 48 -11.03 -11.74 -0.08
C ASP A 48 -11.09 -10.28 -0.58
N PHE A 49 -11.49 -10.09 -1.83
CA PHE A 49 -11.63 -8.77 -2.44
C PHE A 49 -12.81 -7.97 -1.89
N SER A 50 -13.78 -8.61 -1.23
CA SER A 50 -14.94 -7.94 -0.63
C SER A 50 -14.53 -6.79 0.30
N TYR A 51 -13.39 -6.92 0.98
CA TYR A 51 -12.82 -5.87 1.82
C TYR A 51 -12.31 -4.65 1.04
N VAL A 52 -11.77 -4.86 -0.17
CA VAL A 52 -11.40 -3.74 -1.06
C VAL A 52 -12.64 -3.05 -1.59
N GLU A 53 -13.65 -3.81 -2.00
CA GLU A 53 -14.93 -3.25 -2.46
C GLU A 53 -15.60 -2.43 -1.37
N LEU A 54 -15.65 -2.95 -0.14
CA LEU A 54 -16.18 -2.23 1.02
C LEU A 54 -15.38 -0.95 1.32
N ALA A 55 -14.05 -1.02 1.26
CA ALA A 55 -13.18 0.14 1.47
C ALA A 55 -13.38 1.22 0.41
N VAL A 56 -13.42 0.85 -0.87
CA VAL A 56 -13.69 1.78 -1.97
C VAL A 56 -15.08 2.39 -1.83
N ARG A 57 -16.09 1.59 -1.47
CA ARG A 57 -17.44 2.08 -1.22
C ARG A 57 -17.50 3.05 -0.04
N GLY A 58 -16.83 2.74 1.07
CA GLY A 58 -16.72 3.62 2.23
C GLY A 58 -16.05 4.95 1.90
N ALA A 59 -14.92 4.90 1.19
CA ALA A 59 -14.24 6.09 0.69
C ALA A 59 -15.13 6.91 -0.27
N ALA A 60 -15.84 6.24 -1.19
CA ALA A 60 -16.74 6.92 -2.12
C ALA A 60 -17.92 7.61 -1.41
N ILE A 61 -18.54 6.95 -0.43
CA ILE A 61 -19.62 7.54 0.39
C ILE A 61 -19.11 8.79 1.10
N TYR A 62 -17.93 8.69 1.73
CA TYR A 62 -17.32 9.83 2.42
C TYR A 62 -17.09 11.02 1.48
N ILE A 63 -16.53 10.77 0.29
CA ILE A 63 -16.30 11.83 -0.71
C ILE A 63 -17.64 12.44 -1.16
N TRP A 64 -18.68 11.63 -1.40
CA TRP A 64 -19.99 12.11 -1.77
C TRP A 64 -20.66 12.98 -0.70
N ILE A 65 -20.48 12.64 0.58
CA ILE A 65 -20.93 13.50 1.69
C ILE A 65 -20.22 14.86 1.59
N GLY A 66 -18.90 14.89 1.37
CA GLY A 66 -18.15 16.13 1.18
C GLY A 66 -18.65 16.97 0.00
N VAL A 67 -18.92 16.33 -1.14
CA VAL A 67 -19.50 16.99 -2.33
C VAL A 67 -20.88 17.56 -2.02
N ALA A 68 -21.74 16.80 -1.33
CA ALA A 68 -23.08 17.25 -0.96
C ALA A 68 -23.05 18.45 0.00
N LEU A 69 -22.13 18.45 0.98
CA LEU A 69 -21.93 19.59 1.89
C LEU A 69 -21.48 20.84 1.12
N CYS A 70 -20.50 20.70 0.21
CA CYS A 70 -20.04 21.81 -0.62
C CYS A 70 -21.17 22.37 -1.48
N ALA A 71 -21.93 21.50 -2.15
CA ALA A 71 -23.08 21.89 -2.96
C ALA A 71 -24.16 22.59 -2.10
N GLY A 72 -24.42 22.08 -0.90
CA GLY A 72 -25.36 22.68 0.05
C GLY A 72 -24.97 24.11 0.44
N VAL A 73 -23.69 24.37 0.71
CA VAL A 73 -23.17 25.71 1.00
C VAL A 73 -23.36 26.64 -0.21
N VAL A 74 -23.00 26.18 -1.41
CA VAL A 74 -23.16 26.97 -2.64
C VAL A 74 -24.63 27.35 -2.87
N VAL A 75 -25.54 26.38 -2.74
CA VAL A 75 -26.99 26.61 -2.90
C VAL A 75 -27.51 27.55 -1.82
N TRP A 76 -27.13 27.35 -0.55
CA TRP A 76 -27.55 28.19 0.55
C TRP A 76 -27.18 29.66 0.33
N HIS A 77 -25.91 29.94 0.02
CA HIS A 77 -25.45 31.31 -0.24
C HIS A 77 -26.05 31.89 -1.53
N GLY A 78 -26.32 31.05 -2.54
CA GLY A 78 -27.00 31.49 -3.77
C GLY A 78 -28.46 31.90 -3.56
N LEU A 79 -29.16 31.26 -2.63
CA LEU A 79 -30.56 31.52 -2.30
C LEU A 79 -30.76 32.61 -1.24
N THR A 80 -29.91 32.63 -0.21
CA THR A 80 -30.05 33.54 0.95
C THR A 80 -29.15 34.76 0.87
N GLY A 81 -28.26 34.82 -0.11
CA GLY A 81 -27.31 35.91 -0.31
C GLY A 81 -28.01 37.23 -0.58
N ASP A 82 -27.88 38.17 0.36
CA ASP A 82 -28.33 39.55 0.17
C ASP A 82 -27.47 40.27 -0.88
N ARG A 83 -28.10 40.70 -1.97
CA ARG A 83 -27.47 41.39 -3.09
C ARG A 83 -27.44 42.92 -2.96
N SER A 84 -28.05 43.47 -1.90
CA SER A 84 -28.15 44.92 -1.70
C SER A 84 -26.87 45.54 -1.11
N ASN A 85 -26.15 44.78 -0.29
CA ASN A 85 -24.91 45.23 0.35
C ASN A 85 -23.69 44.66 -0.39
N THR A 86 -22.87 45.53 -1.00
CA THR A 86 -21.71 45.14 -1.81
C THR A 86 -20.72 44.27 -1.04
N TYR A 87 -20.41 44.61 0.22
CA TYR A 87 -19.49 43.82 1.04
C TYR A 87 -20.04 42.42 1.33
N ARG A 88 -21.33 42.32 1.68
CA ARG A 88 -21.98 41.03 1.94
C ARG A 88 -22.12 40.19 0.68
N ARG A 89 -22.33 40.83 -0.48
CA ARG A 89 -22.36 40.17 -1.79
C ARG A 89 -21.00 39.55 -2.13
N GLU A 90 -19.91 40.32 -2.04
CA GLU A 90 -18.56 39.83 -2.35
C GLU A 90 -18.16 38.64 -1.46
N TYR A 91 -18.46 38.72 -0.15
CA TYR A 91 -18.23 37.61 0.76
C TYR A 91 -19.00 36.33 0.35
N ASN A 92 -20.29 36.47 0.02
CA ASN A 92 -21.11 35.34 -0.42
C ASN A 92 -20.59 34.73 -1.73
N GLU A 93 -20.24 35.57 -2.70
CA GLU A 93 -19.67 35.12 -3.97
C GLU A 93 -18.33 34.39 -3.78
N MET A 94 -17.45 34.91 -2.93
CA MET A 94 -16.18 34.26 -2.58
C MET A 94 -16.42 32.91 -1.91
N MET A 95 -17.35 32.81 -0.96
CA MET A 95 -17.70 31.54 -0.32
C MET A 95 -18.26 30.54 -1.32
N MET A 96 -19.20 30.95 -2.18
CA MET A 96 -19.73 30.08 -3.24
C MET A 96 -18.63 29.57 -4.16
N GLN A 97 -17.71 30.43 -4.62
CA GLN A 97 -16.60 30.04 -5.48
C GLN A 97 -15.66 29.03 -4.79
N ASN A 98 -15.27 29.30 -3.54
CA ASN A 98 -14.38 28.43 -2.78
C ASN A 98 -14.98 27.03 -2.56
N PHE A 99 -16.25 26.95 -2.15
CA PHE A 99 -16.92 25.68 -1.93
C PHE A 99 -17.27 24.96 -3.24
N ALA A 100 -17.57 25.69 -4.32
CA ALA A 100 -17.74 25.09 -5.65
C ALA A 100 -16.42 24.45 -6.13
N PHE A 101 -15.29 25.15 -5.96
CA PHE A 101 -13.98 24.62 -6.30
C PHE A 101 -13.62 23.40 -5.46
N ALA A 102 -13.79 23.47 -4.13
CA ALA A 102 -13.55 22.34 -3.23
C ALA A 102 -14.43 21.12 -3.59
N GLY A 103 -15.71 21.35 -3.89
CA GLY A 103 -16.63 20.30 -4.36
C GLY A 103 -16.20 19.67 -5.69
N ALA A 104 -15.74 20.48 -6.65
CA ALA A 104 -15.24 20.00 -7.93
C ALA A 104 -13.97 19.14 -7.76
N VAL A 105 -13.05 19.56 -6.88
CA VAL A 105 -11.85 18.81 -6.53
C VAL A 105 -12.23 17.46 -5.88
N ALA A 106 -13.13 17.46 -4.90
CA ALA A 106 -13.63 16.24 -4.26
C ALA A 106 -14.30 15.29 -5.27
N PHE A 107 -15.10 15.83 -6.19
CA PHE A 107 -15.69 15.04 -7.28
C PHE A 107 -14.62 14.44 -8.21
N GLY A 108 -13.59 15.22 -8.57
CA GLY A 108 -12.43 14.74 -9.31
C GLY A 108 -11.75 13.55 -8.62
N TYR A 109 -11.62 13.60 -7.29
CA TYR A 109 -11.11 12.47 -6.51
C TYR A 109 -12.01 11.24 -6.54
N LYS A 110 -13.33 11.41 -6.50
CA LYS A 110 -14.27 10.29 -6.70
C LYS A 110 -14.05 9.63 -8.07
N VAL A 111 -13.86 10.44 -9.12
CA VAL A 111 -13.60 9.95 -10.48
C VAL A 111 -12.28 9.18 -10.50
N ALA A 112 -11.21 9.74 -9.91
CA ALA A 112 -9.91 9.07 -9.79
C ALA A 112 -10.01 7.75 -9.02
N LEU A 113 -10.69 7.71 -7.88
CA LEU A 113 -10.93 6.50 -7.10
C LEU A 113 -11.61 5.41 -7.94
N THR A 114 -12.58 5.78 -8.76
CA THR A 114 -13.32 4.84 -9.60
C THR A 114 -12.46 4.35 -10.78
N LYS A 115 -11.94 5.30 -11.57
CA LYS A 115 -11.30 5.03 -12.86
C LYS A 115 -9.85 4.58 -12.77
N LEU A 116 -9.12 5.08 -11.78
CA LEU A 116 -7.68 4.84 -11.64
C LEU A 116 -7.36 3.73 -10.63
N LEU A 117 -8.22 3.51 -9.65
CA LEU A 117 -8.02 2.44 -8.65
C LEU A 117 -9.01 1.30 -8.82
N TYR A 118 -10.31 1.56 -8.69
CA TYR A 118 -11.30 0.50 -8.53
C TYR A 118 -11.52 -0.34 -9.80
N GLU A 119 -11.76 0.31 -10.94
CA GLU A 119 -12.00 -0.40 -12.21
C GLU A 119 -10.83 -1.33 -12.61
N PRO A 120 -9.54 -0.89 -12.55
CA PRO A 120 -8.41 -1.78 -12.77
C PRO A 120 -8.38 -2.98 -11.83
N LEU A 121 -8.62 -2.77 -10.53
CA LEU A 121 -8.61 -3.84 -9.54
C LEU A 121 -9.75 -4.84 -9.72
N LEU A 122 -10.94 -4.33 -10.05
CA LEU A 122 -12.12 -5.16 -10.29
C LEU A 122 -11.94 -6.01 -11.55
N THR A 123 -11.36 -5.45 -12.61
CA THR A 123 -11.07 -6.18 -13.86
C THR A 123 -10.12 -7.36 -13.62
N HIS A 124 -9.19 -7.22 -12.68
CA HIS A 124 -8.20 -8.23 -12.33
C HIS A 124 -8.46 -8.88 -10.96
N LYS A 125 -9.73 -8.95 -10.52
CA LYS A 125 -10.11 -9.36 -9.15
C LYS A 125 -9.48 -10.67 -8.71
N GLU A 126 -9.64 -11.75 -9.48
CA GLU A 126 -9.16 -13.09 -9.10
C GLU A 126 -7.63 -13.12 -8.94
N TRP A 127 -6.91 -12.39 -9.79
CA TRP A 127 -5.46 -12.26 -9.69
C TRP A 127 -5.05 -11.49 -8.44
N VAL A 128 -5.73 -10.36 -8.17
CA VAL A 128 -5.46 -9.50 -7.02
C VAL A 128 -5.71 -10.23 -5.70
N GLU A 129 -6.76 -11.05 -5.61
CA GLU A 129 -7.06 -11.89 -4.45
C GLU A 129 -5.90 -12.85 -4.16
N GLN A 130 -5.45 -13.60 -5.17
CA GLN A 130 -4.45 -14.65 -4.98
C GLN A 130 -3.03 -14.09 -4.83
N ASN A 131 -2.63 -13.18 -5.71
CA ASN A 131 -1.25 -12.77 -5.91
C ASN A 131 -0.94 -11.37 -5.36
N GLY A 132 -1.95 -10.49 -5.31
CA GLY A 132 -1.80 -9.09 -4.91
C GLY A 132 -1.68 -8.13 -6.09
N VAL A 133 -1.82 -6.83 -5.80
CA VAL A 133 -1.98 -5.75 -6.81
C VAL A 133 -0.75 -5.56 -7.72
N PHE A 134 0.46 -5.68 -7.17
CA PHE A 134 1.71 -5.43 -7.92
C PHE A 134 2.43 -6.71 -8.32
N ALA A 135 1.81 -7.88 -8.17
CA ALA A 135 2.40 -9.14 -8.58
C ALA A 135 2.36 -9.28 -10.11
N SER A 136 3.52 -9.50 -10.72
CA SER A 136 3.66 -9.77 -12.17
C SER A 136 3.71 -11.27 -12.49
N LYS A 137 3.90 -12.11 -11.47
CA LYS A 137 3.97 -13.58 -11.57
C LYS A 137 3.05 -14.19 -10.50
N PRO A 138 2.48 -15.39 -10.76
CA PRO A 138 1.68 -16.07 -9.75
C PRO A 138 2.54 -16.39 -8.54
N LYS A 139 1.94 -16.28 -7.36
CA LYS A 139 2.63 -16.56 -6.10
C LYS A 139 2.82 -18.06 -5.98
N ASN A 140 4.08 -18.52 -6.01
CA ASN A 140 4.37 -19.94 -5.86
C ASN A 140 3.99 -20.38 -4.43
N PRO A 141 3.20 -21.45 -4.23
CA PRO A 141 2.82 -21.91 -2.91
C PRO A 141 4.02 -22.32 -2.04
N GLU A 142 5.16 -22.64 -2.64
CA GLU A 142 6.42 -22.94 -1.94
C GLU A 142 7.27 -21.71 -1.58
N SER A 143 6.88 -20.51 -2.04
CA SER A 143 7.65 -19.26 -1.82
C SER A 143 7.11 -18.38 -0.70
N SER A 144 6.19 -18.89 0.12
CA SER A 144 5.70 -18.17 1.30
C SER A 144 6.66 -18.27 2.48
N GLU A 145 7.93 -17.95 2.27
CA GLU A 145 8.79 -17.44 3.34
C GLU A 145 10.01 -16.76 2.75
N ILE A 146 10.26 -15.54 3.23
CA ILE A 146 11.46 -14.72 3.05
C ILE A 146 11.49 -13.89 1.75
N ASP A 147 11.00 -12.64 1.86
CA ASP A 147 11.54 -11.51 1.11
C ASP A 147 13.02 -11.37 1.47
N ILE A 148 13.89 -11.96 0.65
CA ILE A 148 15.35 -11.86 0.69
C ILE A 148 15.73 -10.45 0.21
N ILE A 149 15.41 -9.43 0.99
CA ILE A 149 16.06 -8.12 0.90
C ILE A 149 16.54 -7.80 2.31
N LYS A 150 17.87 -7.94 2.48
CA LYS A 150 18.70 -7.53 3.64
C LYS A 150 18.83 -8.53 4.80
N GLY A 151 19.24 -9.76 4.49
CA GLY A 151 19.56 -10.79 5.48
C GLY A 151 20.91 -11.51 5.32
N GLU A 152 21.84 -11.04 4.47
CA GLU A 152 23.21 -11.60 4.29
C GLU A 152 24.10 -11.58 5.56
N ARG A 153 23.53 -11.47 6.76
CA ARG A 153 24.25 -11.51 8.04
C ARG A 153 23.71 -12.54 9.03
N LEU A 154 22.93 -13.53 8.58
CA LEU A 154 22.77 -14.77 9.34
C LEU A 154 24.00 -15.63 9.10
N LYS A 155 24.99 -15.42 9.97
CA LYS A 155 26.31 -16.07 10.04
C LYS A 155 26.21 -17.59 9.77
N SER A 156 26.56 -18.01 8.56
CA SER A 156 27.35 -19.23 8.42
C SER A 156 28.70 -18.90 9.07
N PHE A 157 29.03 -19.54 10.18
CA PHE A 157 30.38 -19.41 10.71
C PHE A 157 31.34 -19.94 9.64
N SER A 158 32.38 -19.17 9.33
CA SER A 158 33.38 -19.58 8.35
C SER A 158 34.04 -20.86 8.85
N VAL A 159 34.21 -21.86 7.96
CA VAL A 159 34.98 -23.08 8.26
C VAL A 159 36.36 -22.73 8.81
N ALA A 160 36.95 -21.62 8.35
CA ALA A 160 38.21 -21.10 8.88
C ALA A 160 38.12 -20.70 10.37
N ASP A 161 37.04 -20.02 10.78
CA ASP A 161 36.86 -19.57 12.16
C ASP A 161 36.62 -20.77 13.11
N GLU A 162 35.88 -21.78 12.64
CA GLU A 162 35.69 -23.01 13.41
C GLU A 162 37.01 -23.78 13.55
N LEU A 163 37.80 -23.93 12.47
CA LEU A 163 39.10 -24.58 12.52
C LEU A 163 40.09 -23.85 13.46
N ILE A 164 40.08 -22.52 13.48
CA ILE A 164 40.90 -21.72 14.42
C ILE A 164 40.48 -21.99 15.87
N LYS A 165 39.18 -22.12 16.14
CA LYS A 165 38.68 -22.45 17.48
C LYS A 165 39.09 -23.85 17.93
N TRP A 166 38.98 -24.83 17.04
CA TRP A 166 39.41 -26.20 17.32
C TRP A 166 40.93 -26.30 17.53
N ALA A 167 41.72 -25.52 16.78
CA ALA A 167 43.17 -25.46 16.95
C ALA A 167 43.56 -24.90 18.33
N LYS A 168 42.89 -23.83 18.78
CA LYS A 168 43.12 -23.28 20.13
C LYS A 168 42.78 -24.28 21.24
N LEU A 169 41.64 -24.98 21.13
CA LEU A 169 41.24 -25.99 22.12
C LEU A 169 42.26 -27.14 22.22
N LYS A 170 42.90 -27.50 21.11
CA LYS A 170 43.97 -28.48 21.09
C LYS A 170 45.24 -27.94 21.74
N ASP A 171 45.66 -26.72 21.37
CA ASP A 171 46.87 -26.08 21.90
C ASP A 171 46.76 -25.82 23.41
N ASP A 172 45.55 -25.52 23.90
CA ASP A 172 45.23 -25.37 25.32
C ASP A 172 45.11 -26.71 26.07
N GLY A 173 45.26 -27.84 25.38
CA GLY A 173 45.21 -29.19 25.96
C GLY A 173 43.82 -29.69 26.35
N HIS A 174 42.76 -29.01 25.90
CA HIS A 174 41.37 -29.40 26.18
C HIS A 174 40.86 -30.55 25.31
N ILE A 175 41.48 -30.78 24.16
CA ILE A 175 41.18 -31.88 23.25
C ILE A 175 42.47 -32.53 22.74
N SER A 176 42.37 -33.79 22.36
CA SER A 176 43.47 -34.56 21.78
C SER A 176 43.70 -34.22 20.29
N GLU A 177 44.89 -34.53 19.79
CA GLU A 177 45.22 -34.43 18.36
C GLU A 177 44.24 -35.22 17.47
N GLN A 178 43.75 -36.35 17.99
CA GLN A 178 42.84 -37.21 17.26
C GLN A 178 41.44 -36.58 17.13
N GLU A 179 40.94 -35.97 18.21
CA GLU A 179 39.66 -35.25 18.21
C GLU A 179 39.71 -34.00 17.31
N PHE A 180 40.86 -33.30 17.29
CA PHE A 180 41.08 -32.19 16.37
C PHE A 180 41.04 -32.64 14.90
N ASN A 181 41.70 -33.75 14.56
CA ASN A 181 41.73 -34.27 13.19
C ASN A 181 40.36 -34.78 12.72
N ASP A 182 39.59 -35.40 13.62
CA ASP A 182 38.22 -35.84 13.32
C ASP A 182 37.28 -34.65 13.10
N ALA A 183 37.39 -33.59 13.92
CA ALA A 183 36.64 -32.35 13.74
C ALA A 183 37.03 -31.64 12.44
N ARG A 184 38.33 -31.52 12.15
CA ARG A 184 38.85 -30.93 10.91
C ARG A 184 38.34 -31.66 9.67
N LYS A 185 38.32 -32.99 9.69
CA LYS A 185 37.81 -33.81 8.58
C LYS A 185 36.31 -33.60 8.37
N LYS A 186 35.51 -33.52 9.44
CA LYS A 186 34.07 -33.23 9.37
C LYS A 186 33.77 -31.83 8.85
N LEU A 187 34.60 -30.84 9.21
CA LEU A 187 34.43 -29.45 8.79
C LEU A 187 34.82 -29.23 7.33
N LEU A 188 35.86 -29.92 6.83
CA LEU A 188 36.29 -29.84 5.43
C LEU A 188 35.43 -30.68 4.47
N GLN A 189 34.63 -31.61 4.97
CA GLN A 189 33.69 -32.43 4.18
C GLN A 189 32.27 -31.83 4.14
N ARG A 190 32.06 -30.66 4.73
CA ARG A 190 30.75 -29.99 4.83
C ARG A 190 30.45 -29.09 3.61
N ASP A 191 31.33 -29.10 2.61
CA ASP A 191 31.20 -28.39 1.32
C ASP A 191 30.66 -29.32 0.21
#